data_AF-A0A1B9ITU5-F1
#
_entry.id   AF-A0A1B9ITU5-F1
#
_cell.length_a   1.000
_cell.length_b   1.000
_cell.length_c   1.000
_cell.angle_alpha   90.00
_cell.angle_beta   90.00
_cell.angle_gamma   90.00
#
_symmetry.space_group_name_H-M   'P 1'
#
loop_
_entity.id
_entity.type
_entity.pdbx_description
1 polymer ?
#
loop_
_entity_poly.entity_id
_entity_poly.type
_entity_poly.pdbx_seq_one_letter_code
_entity_poly.pdbx_strand_id
1 'polypeptide(L)'
;MPPAPTVSEIQSLYHSFQTVSSRFTSYNFNQYFLRRSHQTFKPVLQSLIPAPGTESVQAKQLDPTELSKWFEEQKKELEVIKRAAEVNRMCKGPKLVVEHAQPITAGGGEGAEASP
;
A
#
# COMPACT_ATOMS: atom_id res chain seq x y z
N MET A 1 8.42 23.87 16.44
CA MET A 1 8.33 22.81 15.42
C MET A 1 7.40 21.73 15.94
N PRO A 2 6.59 21.09 15.09
CA PRO A 2 5.92 19.85 15.49
C PRO A 2 6.98 18.83 15.95
N PRO A 3 6.70 18.01 16.97
CA PRO A 3 7.61 16.96 17.40
C PRO A 3 7.88 15.99 16.25
N ALA A 4 9.07 15.37 16.23
CA ALA A 4 9.39 14.35 15.25
C ALA A 4 8.39 13.19 15.36
N PRO A 5 7.82 12.71 14.24
CA PRO A 5 6.85 11.63 14.28
C PRO A 5 7.52 10.34 14.75
N THR A 6 6.80 9.60 15.57
CA THR A 6 7.21 8.28 16.04
C THR A 6 7.05 7.23 14.95
N VAL A 7 7.79 6.12 15.05
CA VAL A 7 7.71 5.02 14.09
C VAL A 7 6.30 4.42 14.03
N SER A 8 5.61 4.32 15.16
CA SER A 8 4.24 3.81 15.23
C SER A 8 3.24 4.74 14.54
N GLU A 9 3.42 6.06 14.62
CA GLU A 9 2.60 7.02 13.89
C GLU A 9 2.76 6.88 12.38
N ILE A 10 3.99 6.65 11.89
CA ILE A 10 4.26 6.42 10.47
C ILE A 10 3.64 5.09 10.01
N GLN A 11 3.72 4.02 10.82
CA GLN A 11 3.08 2.75 10.52
C GLN A 11 1.55 2.87 10.49
N SER A 12 0.96 3.58 11.45
CA SER A 12 -0.48 3.86 11.49
C SER A 12 -0.94 4.64 10.26
N LEU A 13 -0.16 5.65 9.85
CA LEU A 13 -0.43 6.40 8.63
C LEU A 13 -0.34 5.49 7.40
N TYR A 14 0.68 4.63 7.31
CA TYR A 14 0.82 3.67 6.22
C TYR A 14 -0.39 2.72 6.10
N HIS A 15 -0.84 2.16 7.22
CA HIS A 15 -2.04 1.31 7.26
C HIS A 15 -3.31 2.08 6.86
N SER A 16 -3.40 3.35 7.24
CA SER A 16 -4.51 4.21 6.82
C SER A 16 -4.51 4.41 5.30
N PHE A 17 -3.35 4.62 4.67
CA PHE A 17 -3.22 4.68 3.21
C PHE A 17 -3.66 3.36 2.55
N GLN A 18 -3.22 2.22 3.06
CA GLN A 18 -3.62 0.90 2.53
C GLN A 18 -5.14 0.70 2.63
N THR A 19 -5.72 1.03 3.77
CA THR A 19 -7.15 0.90 4.03
C THR A 19 -7.98 1.82 3.13
N VAL A 20 -7.52 3.04 2.87
CA VAL A 20 -8.23 3.95 1.96
C VAL A 20 -8.04 3.52 0.50
N SER A 21 -6.85 3.05 0.13
CA SER A 21 -6.56 2.56 -1.23
C SER A 21 -7.44 1.35 -1.60
N SER A 22 -7.71 0.46 -0.65
CA SER A 22 -8.58 -0.69 -0.88
C SER A 22 -10.06 -0.34 -1.04
N ARG A 23 -10.47 0.89 -0.68
CA ARG A 23 -11.86 1.37 -0.83
C ARG A 23 -12.18 1.87 -2.24
N PHE A 24 -11.19 2.05 -3.10
CA PHE A 24 -11.45 2.40 -4.50
C PHE A 24 -12.14 1.24 -5.22
N THR A 25 -13.24 1.55 -5.90
CA THR A 25 -13.99 0.59 -6.72
C THR A 25 -13.29 0.34 -8.05
N SER A 26 -12.56 1.34 -8.56
CA SER A 26 -11.72 1.19 -9.76
C SER A 26 -10.47 0.36 -9.45
N TYR A 27 -10.32 -0.75 -10.18
CA TYR A 27 -9.13 -1.61 -10.09
C TYR A 27 -7.82 -0.83 -10.26
N ASN A 28 -7.77 0.05 -11.27
CA ASN A 28 -6.56 0.82 -11.56
C ASN A 28 -6.17 1.75 -10.41
N PHE A 29 -7.14 2.45 -9.81
CA PHE A 29 -6.85 3.35 -8.69
C PHE A 29 -6.47 2.57 -7.43
N ASN A 30 -7.18 1.48 -7.13
CA ASN A 30 -6.86 0.62 -6.01
C ASN A 30 -5.40 0.12 -6.08
N GLN A 31 -5.03 -0.51 -7.20
CA GLN A 31 -3.66 -1.02 -7.40
C GLN A 31 -2.61 0.08 -7.45
N TYR A 32 -2.93 1.22 -8.09
CA TYR A 32 -2.01 2.36 -8.16
C TYR A 32 -1.71 2.92 -6.77
N PHE A 33 -2.73 3.20 -5.96
CA PHE A 33 -2.54 3.80 -4.63
C PHE A 33 -1.92 2.81 -3.65
N LEU A 34 -2.23 1.51 -3.73
CA LEU A 34 -1.52 0.47 -2.98
C LEU A 34 -0.02 0.46 -3.31
N ARG A 35 0.33 0.41 -4.59
CA ARG A 35 1.73 0.43 -5.04
C ARG A 35 2.43 1.73 -4.63
N ARG A 36 1.78 2.89 -4.84
CA ARG A 36 2.32 4.20 -4.48
C ARG A 36 2.56 4.31 -2.98
N SER A 37 1.62 3.86 -2.14
CA SER A 37 1.81 3.84 -0.69
C SER A 37 3.03 3.00 -0.30
N HIS A 38 3.23 1.82 -0.89
CA HIS A 38 4.39 1.00 -0.61
C HIS A 38 5.70 1.67 -1.04
N GLN A 39 5.75 2.24 -2.24
CA GLN A 39 6.93 2.94 -2.75
C GLN A 39 7.30 4.16 -1.92
N THR A 40 6.31 4.86 -1.37
CA THR A 40 6.52 6.06 -0.54
C THR A 40 6.94 5.70 0.88
N PHE A 41 6.29 4.73 1.53
CA PHE A 41 6.52 4.44 2.95
C PHE A 41 7.63 3.42 3.21
N LYS A 42 7.86 2.45 2.30
CA LYS A 42 8.86 1.39 2.53
C LYS A 42 10.28 1.93 2.73
N PRO A 43 10.80 2.87 1.91
CA PRO A 43 12.15 3.38 2.11
C PRO A 43 12.31 4.12 3.45
N VAL A 44 11.29 4.89 3.85
CA VAL A 44 11.28 5.61 5.13
C VAL A 44 11.25 4.62 6.30
N LEU A 45 10.37 3.63 6.27
CA LEU A 45 10.30 2.62 7.33
C LEU A 45 11.59 1.79 7.44
N GLN A 46 12.23 1.45 6.31
CA GLN A 46 13.52 0.73 6.30
C GLN A 46 14.67 1.57 6.87
N SER A 47 14.63 2.88 6.66
CA SER A 47 15.63 3.79 7.25
C SER A 47 15.44 3.97 8.77
N LEU A 48 14.22 3.82 9.29
CA LEU A 48 13.89 3.96 10.70
C LEU A 48 14.00 2.66 11.49
N ILE A 49 13.69 1.53 10.85
CA ILE A 49 13.75 0.18 11.42
C ILE A 49 14.69 -0.65 10.52
N PRO A 50 15.99 -0.69 10.81
CA PRO A 50 16.90 -1.57 10.08
C PRO A 50 16.52 -3.03 10.36
N ALA A 51 16.54 -3.87 9.32
CA ALA A 51 16.32 -5.30 9.47
C ALA A 51 17.47 -5.94 10.28
N PRO A 52 17.19 -6.93 11.14
CA PRO A 52 18.23 -7.62 11.90
C PRO A 52 19.26 -8.23 10.94
N GLY A 53 20.53 -7.85 11.09
CA GLY A 53 21.64 -8.27 10.23
C GLY A 53 22.03 -7.31 9.09
N THR A 54 21.42 -6.12 8.99
CA THR A 54 21.71 -5.12 7.93
C THR A 54 22.21 -3.78 8.49
N GLU A 55 22.84 -3.81 9.66
CA GLU A 55 23.17 -2.62 10.47
C GLU A 55 24.22 -1.69 9.83
N SER A 56 24.94 -2.16 8.81
CA SER A 56 26.14 -1.49 8.28
C SER A 56 25.97 -0.76 6.96
N VAL A 57 24.85 -0.87 6.23
CA VAL A 57 24.82 -0.44 4.81
C VAL A 57 23.86 0.72 4.48
N GLN A 58 22.77 0.98 5.22
CA GLN A 58 21.79 2.02 4.82
C GLN A 58 21.06 2.77 5.95
N ALA A 59 21.64 2.94 7.15
CA ALA A 59 21.08 3.87 8.13
C ALA A 59 21.35 5.34 7.71
N LYS A 60 20.78 5.76 6.57
CA LYS A 60 20.74 7.18 6.20
C LYS A 60 19.79 7.86 7.18
N GLN A 61 20.35 8.44 8.23
CA GLN A 61 19.61 9.19 9.23
C GLN A 61 18.87 10.33 8.53
N LEU A 62 17.55 10.21 8.42
CA LEU A 62 16.70 11.29 7.90
C LEU A 62 16.73 12.46 8.89
N ASP A 63 16.82 13.68 8.35
CA ASP A 63 16.70 14.88 9.17
C ASP A 63 15.30 14.91 9.82
N PRO A 64 15.20 15.03 11.16
CA PRO A 64 13.92 15.08 11.85
C PRO A 64 12.98 16.18 11.33
N THR A 65 13.53 17.31 10.86
CA THR A 65 12.75 18.41 10.30
C THR A 65 12.10 18.00 8.98
N GLU A 66 12.86 17.41 8.06
CA GLU A 66 12.34 16.89 6.80
C GLU A 66 11.31 15.79 7.02
N LEU A 67 11.54 14.89 8.00
CA LEU A 67 10.61 13.82 8.33
C LEU A 67 9.27 14.37 8.84
N SER A 68 9.31 15.37 9.71
CA SER A 68 8.09 16.01 10.22
C SER A 68 7.29 16.71 9.10
N LYS A 69 7.98 17.38 8.18
CA LYS A 69 7.38 18.02 7.01
C LYS A 69 6.73 16.98 6.10
N TRP A 70 7.47 15.92 5.76
CA TRP A 70 6.97 14.82 4.94
C TRP A 70 5.74 14.16 5.57
N PHE A 71 5.74 13.94 6.88
CA PHE A 71 4.61 13.34 7.60
C PHE A 71 3.35 14.19 7.52
N GLU A 72 3.47 15.51 7.71
CA GLU A 72 2.34 16.43 7.56
C GLU A 72 1.84 16.53 6.11
N GLU A 73 2.73 16.42 5.13
CA GLU A 73 2.34 16.33 3.72
C GLU A 73 1.57 15.03 3.44
N GLN A 74 2.03 13.89 3.95
CA GLN A 74 1.33 12.61 3.79
C GLN A 74 -0.04 12.60 4.49
N LYS A 75 -0.20 13.28 5.62
CA LYS A 75 -1.51 13.47 6.25
C LYS A 75 -2.49 14.23 5.37
N LYS A 76 -2.02 15.30 4.71
CA LYS A 76 -2.85 16.06 3.76
C LYS A 76 -3.23 15.21 2.55
N GLU A 77 -2.27 14.46 2.01
CA GLU A 77 -2.49 13.54 0.89
C GLU A 77 -3.53 12.47 1.25
N LEU A 78 -3.46 11.89 2.45
CA LEU A 78 -4.45 10.92 2.92
C LEU A 78 -5.88 11.48 2.84
N GLU A 79 -6.10 12.74 3.23
CA GLU A 79 -7.42 13.39 3.14
C GLU A 79 -7.87 13.63 1.69
N VAL A 80 -6.94 13.87 0.76
CA VAL A 80 -7.24 13.92 -0.68
C VAL A 80 -7.70 12.54 -1.17
N ILE A 81 -6.94 11.49 -0.85
CA ILE A 81 -7.25 10.12 -1.28
C ILE A 81 -8.58 9.64 -0.68
N LYS A 82 -8.88 9.96 0.58
CA LYS A 82 -10.17 9.64 1.22
C LYS A 82 -11.36 10.20 0.43
N ARG A 83 -11.27 11.48 0.04
CA ARG A 83 -12.32 12.14 -0.77
C ARG A 83 -12.40 11.55 -2.17
N ALA A 84 -11.26 11.29 -2.80
CA ALA A 84 -11.21 10.66 -4.12
C ALA A 84 -11.82 9.26 -4.13
N ALA A 85 -11.58 8.46 -3.08
CA ALA A 85 -12.18 7.14 -2.91
C ALA A 85 -13.71 7.22 -2.80
N GLU A 86 -14.23 8.21 -2.07
CA GLU A 86 -15.67 8.43 -1.95
C GLU A 86 -16.30 8.82 -3.30
N VAL A 87 -15.70 9.76 -4.02
CA VAL A 87 -16.17 10.16 -5.35
C VAL A 87 -16.10 9.00 -6.34
N ASN A 88 -15.02 8.21 -6.32
CA ASN A 88 -14.89 7.03 -7.16
C ASN A 88 -15.97 5.97 -6.87
N ARG A 89 -16.39 5.85 -5.60
CA ARG A 89 -17.50 4.99 -5.21
C ARG A 89 -18.85 5.49 -5.75
N MET A 90 -19.10 6.80 -5.69
CA MET A 90 -20.31 7.42 -6.23
C MET A 90 -20.39 7.29 -7.75
N CYS A 91 -19.27 7.49 -8.44
CA CYS A 91 -19.16 7.45 -9.89
C CYS A 91 -18.58 6.11 -10.39
N LYS A 92 -19.05 4.99 -9.84
CA LYS A 92 -18.56 3.66 -10.23
C LYS A 92 -18.97 3.29 -11.65
N GLY A 93 -18.04 2.73 -12.42
CA GLY A 93 -18.29 2.17 -13.74
C GLY A 93 -18.43 0.64 -13.72
N PRO A 94 -18.69 0.00 -14.88
CA PRO A 94 -18.56 -1.44 -15.04
C PRO A 94 -17.14 -1.91 -14.71
N LYS A 95 -17.03 -3.13 -14.18
CA LYS A 95 -15.73 -3.75 -13.88
C LYS A 95 -14.94 -4.06 -15.15
N LEU A 96 -13.62 -4.02 -15.04
CA LEU A 96 -12.70 -4.38 -16.12
C LEU A 96 -12.66 -5.90 -16.32
N VAL A 97 -12.25 -6.34 -17.52
CA VAL A 97 -12.11 -7.77 -17.85
C VAL A 97 -11.24 -8.52 -16.83
N VAL A 98 -10.16 -7.89 -16.39
CA VAL A 98 -9.22 -8.47 -15.40
C VAL A 98 -9.83 -8.70 -14.01
N GLU A 99 -10.93 -8.02 -13.69
CA GLU A 99 -11.62 -8.18 -12.40
C GLU A 99 -12.61 -9.35 -12.39
N HIS A 100 -12.89 -9.95 -13.54
CA HIS A 100 -13.81 -11.09 -13.69
C HIS A 100 -13.10 -12.44 -13.62
N ALA A 101 -11.80 -12.48 -13.33
CA ALA A 101 -11.05 -13.71 -13.22
C ALA A 101 -11.63 -14.58 -12.08
N GLN A 102 -12.42 -15.59 -12.46
CA GLN A 102 -12.69 -16.73 -11.60
C GLN A 102 -11.36 -17.50 -11.48
N PRO A 103 -10.88 -17.85 -10.28
CA PRO A 103 -9.76 -18.75 -10.17
C PRO A 103 -10.12 -20.03 -10.92
N ILE A 104 -9.34 -20.34 -11.96
CA ILE A 104 -9.47 -21.58 -12.74
C ILE A 104 -9.26 -22.74 -11.76
N THR A 105 -10.34 -23.20 -11.15
CA THR A 105 -10.40 -24.45 -10.39
C THR A 105 -10.65 -25.59 -11.37
N ALA A 106 -9.91 -25.59 -12.48
CA ALA A 106 -10.04 -26.56 -13.55
C ALA A 106 -9.01 -27.66 -13.34
N GLY A 107 -9.47 -28.70 -12.66
CA GLY A 107 -9.04 -30.11 -12.70
C GLY A 107 -7.66 -30.42 -13.31
N GLY A 108 -6.64 -30.47 -12.46
CA GLY A 108 -5.48 -31.33 -12.68
C GLY A 108 -5.75 -32.67 -12.01
N GLY A 109 -6.27 -33.65 -12.74
CA GLY A 109 -6.64 -34.95 -12.17
C GLY A 109 -7.24 -35.97 -13.13
N GLU A 110 -6.76 -36.06 -14.37
CA GLU A 110 -6.99 -37.24 -15.23
C GLU A 110 -5.64 -37.92 -15.46
N GLY A 111 -5.26 -38.78 -14.51
CA GLY A 111 -4.01 -39.55 -14.56
C GLY A 111 -4.00 -40.82 -13.70
N ALA A 112 -5.12 -41.14 -13.06
CA ALA A 112 -5.34 -42.42 -12.40
C ALA A 112 -6.40 -43.13 -13.24
N GLU A 113 -6.04 -44.21 -13.94
CA GLU A 113 -6.90 -45.30 -14.44
C GLU A 113 -6.23 -45.92 -15.70
N ALA A 114 -5.00 -46.45 -15.60
CA ALA A 114 -4.45 -47.35 -16.65
C ALA A 114 -3.43 -48.34 -16.06
N SER A 115 -3.93 -49.32 -15.31
CA SER A 115 -3.25 -50.59 -15.07
C SER A 115 -4.32 -51.68 -15.04
N PRO A 116 -4.34 -52.54 -16.05
CA PRO A 116 -4.00 -53.95 -15.84
C PRO A 116 -3.05 -54.53 -16.89
#